data_AF-A0AAU7T541-F1
#
_entry.id   AF-A0AAU7T541-F1
#
_cell.length_a   1.000
_cell.length_b   1.000
_cell.length_c   1.000
_cell.angle_alpha   90.00
_cell.angle_beta   90.00
_cell.angle_gamma   90.00
#
_symmetry.space_group_name_H-M   'P 1'
#
loop_
_entity.id
_entity.type
_entity.pdbx_description
1 polymer ?
#
loop_
_entity_poly.entity_id
_entity_poly.type
_entity_poly.pdbx_seq_one_letter_code
_entity_poly.pdbx_strand_id
1 'polypeptide(L)'
;MRCLLHLDCSFNGADSISRQLGSVFADRWRELHPDGKYVHRDLAAAPVPPTDAHAYAAGFVPESRHTAEQAAGWTVTARGGQYGSGSPYESFDHQEPHLRSILQYTDALRDLAGRMALHAIDH
;
A
#
# COMPACT_ATOMS: atom_id res chain seq x y z
N MET A 1 -7.75 -13.76 -14.87
CA MET A 1 -6.91 -12.59 -15.21
C MET A 1 -5.85 -12.42 -14.14
N ARG A 2 -4.59 -12.17 -14.53
CA ARG A 2 -3.50 -11.86 -13.60
C ARG A 2 -3.26 -10.35 -13.57
N CYS A 3 -2.97 -9.80 -12.40
CA CYS A 3 -2.70 -8.37 -12.24
C CYS A 3 -1.36 -8.18 -11.51
N LEU A 4 -0.50 -7.30 -12.02
CA LEU A 4 0.73 -6.88 -11.38
C LEU A 4 0.65 -5.39 -11.03
N LEU A 5 0.83 -5.08 -9.76
CA LEU A 5 1.11 -3.73 -9.28
C LEU A 5 2.61 -3.62 -8.99
N HIS A 6 3.29 -2.76 -9.75
CA HIS A 6 4.71 -2.47 -9.57
C HIS A 6 4.87 -1.10 -8.90
N LEU A 7 5.46 -1.09 -7.70
CA LEU A 7 5.66 0.11 -6.89
C LEU A 7 7.14 0.44 -6.79
N ASP A 8 7.53 1.63 -7.25
CA ASP A 8 8.87 2.15 -7.07
C ASP A 8 8.90 3.23 -5.98
N CYS A 9 9.79 3.07 -5.00
CA CYS A 9 9.95 4.03 -3.89
C CYS A 9 11.32 4.71 -3.86
N SER A 10 12.29 4.23 -4.66
CA SER A 10 13.66 4.75 -4.58
C SER A 10 13.75 6.17 -5.12
N PHE A 11 14.31 7.09 -4.34
CA PHE A 11 14.55 8.47 -4.75
C PHE A 11 15.74 8.63 -5.72
N ASN A 12 16.54 7.57 -5.91
CA ASN A 12 17.77 7.59 -6.73
C ASN A 12 17.52 7.55 -8.26
N GLY A 13 16.27 7.64 -8.71
CA GLY A 13 15.94 7.69 -10.15
C GLY A 13 16.62 6.58 -10.97
N ALA A 14 17.29 6.96 -12.06
CA ALA A 14 17.96 6.04 -12.98
C ALA A 14 19.12 5.23 -12.35
N ASP A 15 19.75 5.76 -11.30
CA ASP A 15 20.86 5.11 -10.59
C ASP A 15 20.37 4.04 -9.58
N SER A 16 19.05 3.87 -9.46
CA SER A 16 18.47 2.92 -8.52
C SER A 16 18.53 1.48 -9.04
N ILE A 17 19.36 0.66 -8.39
CA ILE A 17 19.43 -0.79 -8.64
C ILE A 17 18.08 -1.48 -8.39
N SER A 18 17.32 -1.06 -7.37
CA SER A 18 16.02 -1.69 -7.07
C SER A 18 14.98 -1.40 -8.15
N ARG A 19 14.97 -0.19 -8.73
CA ARG A 19 14.12 0.14 -9.88
C ARG A 19 14.50 -0.67 -11.12
N GLN A 20 15.80 -0.83 -11.37
CA GLN A 20 16.31 -1.61 -12.50
C GLN A 20 15.87 -3.08 -12.38
N LEU A 21 16.03 -3.69 -11.21
CA LEU A 21 15.57 -5.07 -10.95
C LEU A 21 14.04 -5.20 -11.04
N GLY A 22 13.30 -4.24 -10.50
CA GLY A 22 11.84 -4.19 -10.59
C GLY A 22 11.35 -4.12 -12.03
N SER A 23 12.01 -3.31 -12.87
CA SER A 23 11.71 -3.22 -14.30
C SER A 23 11.92 -4.56 -15.00
N VAL A 24 13.06 -5.23 -14.79
CA VAL A 24 13.33 -6.54 -15.41
C VAL A 24 12.27 -7.57 -15.05
N PHE A 25 11.84 -7.60 -13.78
CA PHE A 25 10.74 -8.47 -13.37
C PHE A 25 9.42 -8.11 -14.05
N ALA A 26 9.06 -6.83 -14.07
CA ALA A 26 7.81 -6.34 -14.68
C ALA A 26 7.77 -6.60 -16.19
N ASP A 27 8.89 -6.41 -16.87
CA ASP A 27 9.06 -6.72 -18.30
C ASP A 27 8.78 -8.20 -18.54
N ARG A 28 9.46 -9.08 -17.79
CA ARG A 28 9.28 -10.53 -17.94
C ARG A 28 7.88 -10.99 -17.59
N TRP A 29 7.26 -10.40 -16.57
CA TRP A 29 5.88 -10.69 -16.19
C TRP A 29 4.90 -10.34 -17.32
N ARG A 30 5.08 -9.17 -17.96
CA ARG A 30 4.23 -8.72 -19.08
C ARG A 30 4.37 -9.62 -20.31
N GLU A 31 5.58 -10.08 -20.62
CA GLU A 31 5.80 -11.05 -21.70
C GLU A 31 5.05 -12.38 -21.47
N LEU A 32 5.08 -12.89 -20.23
CA LEU A 32 4.42 -14.15 -19.87
C LEU A 32 2.91 -14.02 -19.69
N HIS A 33 2.42 -12.79 -19.52
CA HIS A 33 1.03 -12.49 -19.24
C HIS A 33 0.52 -11.37 -20.14
N PRO A 34 0.42 -11.60 -21.47
CA PRO A 34 0.00 -10.57 -22.43
C PRO A 34 -1.42 -10.06 -22.18
N ASP A 35 -2.30 -10.91 -21.65
CA ASP A 35 -3.67 -10.53 -21.24
C ASP A 35 -3.75 -10.05 -19.78
N GLY A 36 -2.60 -9.91 -19.11
CA GLY A 36 -2.49 -9.48 -17.72
C GLY A 36 -2.62 -7.96 -17.57
N LYS A 37 -3.25 -7.52 -16.48
CA LYS A 37 -3.31 -6.09 -16.14
C LYS A 37 -2.00 -5.67 -15.47
N TYR A 38 -1.35 -4.64 -16.00
CA TYR A 38 -0.15 -4.05 -15.40
C TYR A 38 -0.43 -2.61 -14.94
N VAL A 39 -0.10 -2.32 -13.69
CA VAL A 39 -0.18 -0.98 -13.09
C VAL A 39 1.18 -0.65 -12.49
N HIS A 40 1.77 0.47 -12.90
CA HIS A 40 3.00 0.99 -12.32
C HIS A 40 2.72 2.28 -11.56
N ARG A 41 3.27 2.40 -10.35
CA ARG A 41 3.20 3.63 -9.55
C ARG A 41 4.57 3.97 -9.01
N ASP A 42 5.09 5.10 -9.45
CA ASP A 42 6.31 5.69 -8.94
C ASP A 42 5.99 6.65 -7.80
N LEU A 43 6.30 6.23 -6.57
CA LEU A 43 6.08 7.00 -5.35
C LEU A 43 7.17 8.04 -5.10
N ALA A 44 8.33 7.96 -5.75
CA ALA A 44 9.33 9.02 -5.65
C ALA A 44 9.05 10.16 -6.63
N ALA A 45 8.60 9.84 -7.85
CA ALA A 45 8.23 10.84 -8.86
C ALA A 45 6.86 11.47 -8.58
N ALA A 46 5.91 10.68 -8.08
CA ALA A 46 4.57 11.14 -7.68
C ALA A 46 4.31 10.75 -6.23
N PRO A 47 4.86 11.51 -5.26
CA PRO A 47 4.71 11.22 -3.85
C PRO A 47 3.25 11.26 -3.43
N VAL A 48 2.93 10.42 -2.45
CA VAL A 48 1.62 10.42 -1.81
C VAL A 48 1.58 11.64 -0.87
N PRO A 49 0.50 12.44 -0.89
CA PRO A 49 0.36 13.54 0.06
C PRO A 49 0.52 13.03 1.49
N PRO A 50 1.27 13.74 2.35
CA PRO A 50 1.35 13.39 3.76
C PRO A 50 -0.04 13.33 4.40
N THR A 51 -0.22 12.45 5.37
CA THR A 51 -1.40 12.49 6.21
C THR A 51 -1.39 13.79 7.02
N ASP A 52 -2.40 14.63 6.82
CA ASP A 52 -2.61 15.88 7.54
C ASP A 52 -3.96 15.88 8.28
N ALA A 53 -4.32 17.02 8.87
CA ALA A 53 -5.58 17.15 9.61
C ALA A 53 -6.81 16.91 8.71
N HIS A 54 -6.74 17.21 7.41
CA HIS A 54 -7.84 16.98 6.48
C HIS A 54 -7.99 15.49 6.16
N ALA A 55 -6.87 14.80 5.89
CA ALA A 55 -6.84 13.36 5.69
C ALA A 55 -7.32 12.59 6.94
N TYR A 56 -6.96 13.06 8.13
CA TYR A 56 -7.47 12.50 9.39
C TYR A 56 -8.99 12.73 9.53
N ALA A 57 -9.46 13.97 9.32
CA ALA A 57 -10.88 14.31 9.44
C ALA A 57 -11.76 13.56 8.44
N ALA A 58 -11.24 13.23 7.25
CA ALA A 58 -11.93 12.46 6.23
C ALA A 58 -12.40 11.09 6.73
N GLY A 59 -11.71 10.50 7.71
CA GLY A 59 -12.11 9.22 8.31
C GLY A 59 -13.47 9.23 9.02
N PHE A 60 -13.95 10.41 9.42
CA PHE A 60 -15.22 10.61 10.12
C PHE A 60 -16.34 11.14 9.20
N VAL A 61 -16.06 11.30 7.91
CA VAL A 61 -16.99 11.87 6.92
C VAL A 61 -17.24 10.81 5.84
N PRO A 62 -18.50 10.52 5.47
CA PRO A 62 -18.79 9.64 4.33
C PRO A 62 -18.17 10.20 3.04
N GLU A 63 -17.63 9.34 2.18
CA GLU A 63 -16.93 9.73 0.94
C GLU A 63 -17.72 10.72 0.08
N SER A 64 -19.04 10.54 -0.03
CA SER A 64 -19.96 11.44 -0.76
C SER A 64 -19.98 12.89 -0.24
N ARG A 65 -19.44 13.15 0.95
CA ARG A 65 -19.38 14.46 1.60
C ARG A 65 -17.95 14.95 1.84
N HIS A 66 -16.94 14.28 1.29
CA HIS A 66 -15.56 14.77 1.36
C HIS A 66 -15.41 16.09 0.61
N THR A 67 -14.70 17.05 1.19
CA THR A 67 -14.17 18.18 0.43
C THR A 67 -13.05 17.71 -0.51
N ALA A 68 -12.63 18.56 -1.45
CA ALA A 68 -11.54 18.24 -2.36
C ALA A 68 -10.23 17.92 -1.61
N GLU A 69 -9.96 18.63 -0.51
CA GLU A 69 -8.80 18.44 0.36
C GLU A 69 -8.90 17.12 1.15
N GLN A 70 -10.10 16.73 1.60
CA GLN A 70 -10.33 15.45 2.28
C GLN A 70 -10.19 14.26 1.33
N ALA A 71 -10.67 14.40 0.08
CA ALA A 71 -10.55 13.37 -0.95
C ALA A 71 -9.09 13.18 -1.46
N ALA A 72 -8.22 14.16 -1.20
CA ALA A 72 -6.81 14.11 -1.58
C ALA A 72 -5.91 13.35 -0.58
N GLY A 73 -6.45 12.90 0.56
CA GLY A 73 -5.70 12.18 1.60
C GLY A 73 -5.56 10.69 1.29
N TRP A 74 -4.32 10.18 1.27
CA TRP A 74 -4.02 8.78 1.00
C TRP A 74 -2.97 8.27 2.00
N THR A 75 -3.10 7.02 2.46
CA THR A 75 -2.11 6.37 3.32
C THR A 75 -1.53 5.16 2.60
N VAL A 76 -0.23 5.15 2.36
CA VAL A 76 0.50 3.99 1.81
C VAL A 76 1.39 3.42 2.90
N THR A 77 1.28 2.12 3.14
CA THR A 77 2.19 1.41 4.05
C THR A 77 2.72 0.16 3.36
N ALA A 78 3.98 -0.18 3.61
CA ALA A 78 4.61 -1.40 3.13
C ALA A 78 5.17 -2.14 4.35
N ARG A 79 4.82 -3.43 4.50
CA ARG A 79 5.34 -4.31 5.55
C ARG A 79 6.16 -5.39 4.85
N GLY A 80 7.44 -5.48 5.15
CA GLY A 80 8.32 -6.53 4.64
C GLY A 80 8.92 -7.28 5.83
N GLY A 81 8.93 -8.62 5.80
CA GLY A 81 9.39 -9.45 6.91
C GLY A 81 8.25 -10.23 7.58
N GLN A 82 8.60 -11.38 8.16
CA GLN A 82 7.66 -12.24 8.89
C GLN A 82 7.59 -11.78 10.35
N TYR A 83 6.54 -11.04 10.69
CA TYR A 83 6.36 -10.46 12.03
C TYR A 83 5.13 -11.00 12.76
N GLY A 84 4.54 -12.09 12.26
CA GLY A 84 3.40 -12.74 12.89
C GLY A 84 3.74 -13.33 14.26
N SER A 85 2.71 -13.67 15.02
CA SER A 85 2.88 -14.16 16.39
C SER A 85 3.74 -15.42 16.45
N GLY A 86 4.73 -15.43 17.33
CA GLY A 86 5.72 -16.50 17.47
C GLY A 86 6.95 -16.35 16.58
N SER A 87 7.02 -15.32 15.73
CA SER A 87 8.23 -15.01 14.95
C SER A 87 9.35 -14.45 15.86
N PRO A 88 10.63 -14.79 15.62
CA PRO A 88 11.75 -14.12 16.30
C PRO A 88 11.82 -12.60 16.03
N TYR A 89 11.08 -12.10 15.04
CA TYR A 89 11.00 -10.68 14.68
C TYR A 89 9.68 -10.02 15.09
N GLU A 90 8.79 -10.72 15.81
CA GLU A 90 7.45 -10.21 16.21
C GLU A 90 7.53 -8.85 16.92
N SER A 91 8.54 -8.64 17.78
CA SER A 91 8.73 -7.38 18.50
C SER A 91 9.22 -6.21 17.63
N PHE A 92 9.66 -6.47 16.40
CA PHE A 92 10.09 -5.44 15.44
C PHE A 92 8.93 -4.91 14.60
N ASP A 93 7.72 -5.42 14.83
CA ASP A 93 6.51 -4.87 14.24
C ASP A 93 6.05 -3.59 14.94
N HIS A 94 6.63 -2.48 14.50
CA HIS A 94 6.18 -1.15 14.90
C HIS A 94 5.03 -0.63 14.03
N GLN A 95 4.67 -1.36 12.97
CA GLN A 95 3.77 -0.87 11.93
C GLN A 95 2.32 -1.28 12.19
N GLU A 96 2.06 -2.56 12.51
CA GLU A 96 0.69 -3.04 12.72
C GLU A 96 -0.02 -2.37 13.91
N PRO A 97 0.61 -2.21 15.11
CA PRO A 97 -0.07 -1.57 16.24
C PRO A 97 -0.45 -0.11 15.93
N HIS A 98 0.44 0.59 15.23
CA HIS A 98 0.22 1.98 14.82
C HIS A 98 -0.87 2.10 13.75
N LEU A 99 -0.87 1.19 12.76
CA LEU A 99 -1.90 1.16 11.73
C LEU A 99 -3.26 0.82 12.28
N ARG A 100 -3.36 -0.16 13.18
CA ARG A 100 -4.61 -0.50 13.86
C ARG A 100 -5.19 0.71 14.59
N SER A 101 -4.33 1.53 15.20
CA SER A 101 -4.74 2.74 15.91
C SER A 101 -5.24 3.86 14.98
N ILE A 102 -4.66 4.03 13.80
CA ILE A 102 -5.06 5.07 12.83
C ILE A 102 -6.29 4.63 12.03
N LEU A 103 -6.31 3.38 11.57
CA LEU A 103 -7.32 2.86 10.66
C LEU A 103 -8.65 2.53 11.35
N GLN A 104 -8.69 2.36 12.68
CA GLN A 104 -9.96 2.24 13.42
C GLN A 104 -10.87 3.46 13.32
N TYR A 105 -10.34 4.61 12.89
CA TYR A 105 -11.06 5.88 12.77
C TYR A 105 -11.41 6.27 11.33
N THR A 106 -11.03 5.45 10.36
CA THR A 106 -11.37 5.63 8.94
C THR A 106 -12.37 4.54 8.55
N ASP A 107 -13.48 4.88 7.90
CA ASP A 107 -14.46 3.91 7.37
C ASP A 107 -13.83 2.80 6.48
N ALA A 108 -12.58 2.99 6.05
CA ALA A 108 -11.73 2.03 5.37
C ALA A 108 -11.68 0.63 6.03
N LEU A 109 -11.81 0.51 7.36
CA LEU A 109 -11.78 -0.81 8.01
C LEU A 109 -13.08 -1.59 7.91
N ARG A 110 -14.23 -0.99 7.57
CA ARG A 110 -15.46 -1.79 7.41
C ARG A 110 -15.38 -2.71 6.19
N ASP A 111 -14.61 -2.31 5.17
CA ASP A 111 -14.39 -3.10 3.94
C ASP A 111 -13.06 -3.88 3.98
N LEU A 112 -12.02 -3.35 4.66
CA LEU A 112 -10.74 -4.04 4.80
C LEU A 112 -10.79 -5.22 5.80
N ALA A 113 -11.61 -5.15 6.85
CA ALA A 113 -11.81 -6.29 7.76
C ALA A 113 -12.45 -7.50 7.04
N GLY A 114 -13.31 -7.25 6.05
CA GLY A 114 -13.86 -8.30 5.18
C GLY A 114 -12.82 -8.90 4.23
N ARG A 115 -11.85 -8.12 3.76
CA ARG A 115 -10.84 -8.56 2.77
C ARG A 115 -9.54 -9.09 3.40
N MET A 116 -9.18 -8.65 4.61
CA MET A 116 -8.05 -9.19 5.39
C MET A 116 -8.38 -10.54 6.02
N ALA A 117 -9.64 -10.80 6.39
CA ALA A 117 -10.08 -12.12 6.82
C ALA A 117 -9.96 -13.19 5.71
N LEU A 118 -9.91 -12.77 4.44
CA LEU A 118 -9.78 -13.65 3.27
C LEU A 118 -8.32 -13.97 2.87
N HIS A 119 -7.32 -13.27 3.42
CA HIS A 119 -5.90 -13.52 3.12
C HIS A 119 -5.09 -14.03 4.32
N ALA A 120 -5.69 -14.13 5.51
CA ALA A 120 -5.09 -14.79 6.67
C ALA A 120 -5.39 -16.31 6.75
N ILE A 121 -6.09 -16.87 5.75
CA ILE A 121 -6.36 -18.30 5.59
C ILE A 121 -5.75 -18.75 4.24
N ASP A 122 -4.44 -18.65 4.12
CA ASP A 122 -3.63 -19.53 3.27
C ASP A 122 -2.17 -19.10 3.45
N HIS A 123 -1.49 -19.77 4.38
CA HIS A 123 -0.11 -20.29 4.33
C HIS A 123 0.28 -20.75 5.74
#